data_AF-A0A958VJN2-F1
#
_entry.id   AF-A0A958VJN2-F1
#
_cell.length_a   1.000
_cell.length_b   1.000
_cell.length_c   1.000
_cell.angle_alpha   90.00
_cell.angle_beta   90.00
_cell.angle_gamma   90.00
#
_symmetry.space_group_name_H-M   'P 1'
#
loop_
_entity.id
_entity.type
_entity.pdbx_description
1 polymer ?
#
loop_
_entity_poly.entity_id
_entity_poly.type
_entity_poly.pdbx_seq_one_letter_code
_entity_poly.pdbx_strand_id
1 'polypeptide(L)' 'LAQKPKSVRLHCHPFVAAFLKSDFRAAQRSWYFKYGKWIRIYAVDSLPLMKFQFFDEQDSELSL' A
#
# COMPACT_ATOMS: atom_id res chain seq x y z
N LEU A 1 9.89 19.03 11.91
CA LEU A 1 8.58 19.15 11.23
C LEU A 1 8.30 17.83 10.52
N ALA A 2 7.65 16.88 11.21
CA ALA A 2 7.36 15.56 10.62
C ALA A 2 6.34 15.75 9.50
N GLN A 3 6.79 15.68 8.25
CA GLN A 3 5.91 15.78 7.09
C GLN A 3 4.96 14.59 7.11
N LYS A 4 3.68 14.84 7.45
CA LYS A 4 2.65 13.82 7.29
C LYS A 4 2.51 13.56 5.80
N PRO A 5 2.81 12.35 5.35
CA PRO A 5 2.78 12.06 3.93
C PRO A 5 1.36 12.01 3.41
N LYS A 6 1.13 12.62 2.25
CA LYS A 6 -0.19 12.76 1.66
C LYS A 6 -0.61 11.50 0.89
N SER A 7 0.36 10.69 0.45
CA SER A 7 0.11 9.45 -0.29
C SER A 7 1.01 8.32 0.16
N VAL A 8 0.45 7.10 0.20
CA VAL A 8 1.15 5.87 0.59
C VAL A 8 1.06 4.88 -0.56
N ARG A 9 2.15 4.16 -0.82
CA ARG A 9 2.27 3.12 -1.84
C ARG A 9 2.56 1.79 -1.17
N LEU A 10 1.78 0.76 -1.48
CA LEU A 10 2.01 -0.61 -1.04
C LEU A 10 2.60 -1.39 -2.21
N HIS A 11 3.83 -1.88 -2.07
CA HIS A 11 4.43 -2.82 -3.01
C HIS A 11 4.29 -4.23 -2.45
N CYS A 12 3.71 -5.12 -3.25
CA CYS A 12 3.47 -6.50 -2.87
C CYS A 12 3.51 -7.42 -4.08
N HIS A 13 3.61 -8.72 -3.85
CA HIS A 13 3.58 -9.71 -4.94
C HIS A 13 2.25 -9.62 -5.73
N PRO A 14 2.24 -9.84 -7.07
CA PRO A 14 1.04 -9.76 -7.90
C PRO A 14 -0.14 -10.58 -7.40
N PHE A 15 0.12 -11.73 -6.78
CA PHE A 15 -0.91 -12.56 -6.16
C PHE A 15 -1.64 -11.83 -5.03
N VAL A 16 -0.90 -11.16 -4.13
CA VAL A 16 -1.48 -10.41 -3.01
C VAL A 16 -2.10 -9.12 -3.51
N ALA A 17 -1.48 -8.46 -4.49
CA ALA A 17 -2.07 -7.30 -5.15
C ALA A 17 -3.41 -7.65 -5.80
N ALA A 18 -3.49 -8.81 -6.47
CA ALA A 18 -4.71 -9.34 -7.05
C ALA A 18 -5.71 -9.72 -5.96
N PHE A 19 -5.30 -10.32 -4.84
CA PHE A 19 -6.19 -10.60 -3.71
C PHE A 19 -6.81 -9.31 -3.13
N LEU A 20 -5.98 -8.31 -2.85
CA LEU A 20 -6.39 -6.99 -2.35
C LEU A 20 -7.29 -6.23 -3.34
N LYS A 21 -7.10 -6.43 -4.65
CA LYS A 21 -7.92 -5.84 -5.72
C LYS A 21 -9.18 -6.65 -6.02
N SER A 22 -9.12 -7.98 -5.89
CA SER A 22 -10.23 -8.93 -6.07
C SER A 22 -11.26 -8.79 -4.96
N ASP A 23 -10.87 -8.33 -3.77
CA ASP A 23 -11.81 -7.80 -2.76
C ASP A 23 -12.30 -6.37 -3.11
N PHE A 24 -12.71 -6.25 -4.38
CA PHE A 24 -13.58 -5.34 -5.13
C PHE A 24 -13.97 -3.94 -4.63
N ARG A 25 -13.20 -3.32 -3.72
CA ARG A 25 -13.21 -1.90 -3.26
C ARG A 25 -13.23 -1.76 -1.73
N ALA A 26 -13.20 -2.81 -0.92
CA ALA A 26 -13.32 -2.64 0.55
C ALA A 26 -12.00 -2.19 1.20
N ALA A 27 -10.87 -2.82 0.88
CA ALA A 27 -9.60 -2.53 1.56
C ALA A 27 -9.16 -1.08 1.39
N GLN A 28 -9.04 -0.60 0.14
CA GLN A 28 -8.65 0.78 -0.15
C GLN A 28 -9.65 1.82 0.40
N ARG A 29 -10.96 1.56 0.33
CA ARG A 29 -11.97 2.47 0.90
C ARG A 29 -11.98 2.47 2.42
N SER A 30 -11.80 1.31 3.05
CA SER A 30 -11.71 1.18 4.51
C SER A 30 -10.49 1.91 5.05
N TRP A 31 -9.35 1.79 4.35
CA TRP A 31 -8.15 2.56 4.69
C TRP A 31 -8.35 4.06 4.47
N TYR A 32 -9.01 4.45 3.39
CA TYR A 32 -9.35 5.85 3.15
C TYR A 32 -10.28 6.40 4.23
N PHE A 33 -11.28 5.65 4.67
CA PHE A 33 -12.20 6.07 5.73
C PHE A 33 -11.53 6.13 7.10
N LYS A 34 -10.63 5.19 7.41
CA LYS A 34 -9.96 5.09 8.71
C LYS A 34 -8.77 6.04 8.86
N TYR A 35 -8.00 6.24 7.80
CA TYR A 35 -6.73 6.98 7.83
C TYR A 35 -6.76 8.27 7.01
N GLY A 36 -7.79 8.51 6.20
CA GLY A 36 -7.85 9.65 5.29
C GLY A 36 -6.81 9.61 4.17
N LYS A 37 -6.18 8.44 3.94
CA LYS A 37 -5.07 8.27 3.00
C LYS A 37 -5.42 7.29 1.90
N TRP A 38 -5.08 7.65 0.68
CA TRP A 38 -5.24 6.79 -0.48
C TRP A 38 -4.00 5.92 -0.67
N ILE A 39 -4.15 4.61 -0.50
CA ILE A 39 -3.04 3.65 -0.63
C ILE A 39 -3.04 3.07 -2.04
N ARG A 40 -2.01 3.38 -2.84
CA ARG A 40 -1.82 2.79 -4.18
C ARG A 40 -1.12 1.45 -4.07
N ILE A 41 -1.69 0.40 -4.69
CA ILE A 41 -1.16 -0.96 -4.64
C ILE A 41 -0.40 -1.25 -5.93
N TYR A 42 0.89 -1.51 -5.82
CA TYR A 42 1.79 -1.90 -6.89
C TYR A 42 2.15 -3.38 -6.77
N ALA A 43 1.95 -4.10 -7.87
CA ALA A 43 2.34 -5.50 -7.99
C ALA A 43 3.80 -5.56 -8.44
N VAL A 44 4.67 -6.10 -7.61
CA VAL A 44 6.09 -6.31 -7.91
C VAL A 44 6.36 -7.81 -7.89
N ASP A 45 6.62 -8.37 -9.06
CA ASP A 45 6.94 -9.78 -9.28
C ASP A 45 8.22 -10.23 -8.58
N SER A 46 9.19 -9.34 -8.43
CA SER A 46 10.45 -9.60 -7.72
C SER A 46 10.32 -9.68 -6.20
N LEU A 47 9.16 -9.33 -5.61
CA LEU A 47 8.94 -9.43 -4.17
C LEU A 47 8.47 -10.82 -3.75
N PRO A 48 9.02 -11.41 -2.67
CA PRO A 48 8.48 -12.62 -2.07
C PRO A 48 7.02 -12.45 -1.66
N LEU A 49 6.22 -13.51 -1.75
CA LEU A 49 4.79 -13.48 -1.44
C LEU A 49 4.47 -12.94 -0.03
N MET A 50 5.33 -13.25 0.94
CA MET A 50 5.18 -12.81 2.34
C MET A 50 5.79 -11.43 2.61
N LYS A 51 6.48 -10.82 1.66
CA LYS A 51 7.06 -9.48 1.83
C LYS A 51 6.11 -8.41 1.30
N PHE A 52 6.00 -7.36 2.11
CA PHE A 52 5.23 -6.17 1.81
C PHE A 52 6.07 -4.96 2.19
N GLN A 53 6.14 -3.98 1.30
CA GLN A 53 6.84 -2.73 1.57
C GLN A 53 5.88 -1.57 1.39
N PHE A 54 5.78 -0.75 2.43
CA PHE A 54 5.02 0.49 2.39
C PHE A 54 6.00 1.63 2.14
N PHE A 55 5.71 2.43 1.12
CA PHE A 55 6.49 3.59 0.76
C PHE A 55 5.64 4.83 0.86
N ASP A 56 6.29 5.90 1.25
CA ASP A 56 5.68 7.21 1.29
C ASP A 56 5.76 7.97 -0.04
N GLU A 57 5.15 9.14 -0.07
CA GLU A 57 5.31 10.11 -1.16
C GLU A 57 6.77 10.53 -1.37
N GLN A 58 7.59 10.47 -0.32
CA GLN A 58 9.02 10.77 -0.37
C GLN A 58 9.92 9.55 -0.62
N ASP A 59 9.35 8.41 -1.03
CA ASP A 59 10.06 7.12 -1.17
C ASP A 59 10.70 6.60 0.14
N SER A 60 10.41 7.23 1.28
CA SER A 60 10.76 6.71 2.59
C SER A 60 10.00 5.40 2.85
N GLU A 61 10.74 4.35 3.17
CA GLU A 61 10.16 3.10 3.64
C GLU A 61 9.48 3.35 4.99
N LEU A 62 8.17 3.11 5.05
CA LEU A 62 7.41 3.13 6.28
C LEU A 62 7.68 1.81 7.01
N SER A 63 8.75 1.79 7.80
CA SER A 63 9.04 0.71 8.75
C SER A 63 7.98 0.78 9.86
N LEU A 64 7.01 -0.13 9.83
CA LEU A 64 6.07 -0.37 10.93
C LEU A 64 6.72 -1.21 12.04
#